data_AF-A0A7S2CFK2-F1
#
_entry.id   AF-A0A7S2CFK2-F1
#
_cell.length_a   1.000
_cell.length_b   1.000
_cell.length_c   1.000
_cell.angle_alpha   90.00
_cell.angle_beta   90.00
_cell.angle_gamma   90.00
#
_symmetry.space_group_name_H-M   'P 1'
#
loop_
_entity.id
_entity.type
_entity.pdbx_description
1 polymer ?
#
loop_
_entity_poly.entity_id
_entity_poly.type
_entity_poly.pdbx_seq_one_letter_code
_entity_poly.pdbx_strand_id
1 'polypeptide(L)'
;ATAPLAVMQASRDAGGDLSAMSTALTAAGYEVFSTDTSNSQLELSACATSSGKWVLSPVADFGSVCGGSDSTDDSSASCVADTHGPACTSDADCTSVTDCVRCAGSGYCTDVPL
;
A
#
# COMPACT_ATOMS: atom_id res chain seq x y z
N ALA A 1 -10.71 -10.16 20.71
CA ALA A 1 -10.94 -9.22 19.61
C ALA A 1 -9.59 -8.65 19.15
N THR A 2 -9.40 -8.34 17.87
CA THR A 2 -8.21 -7.59 17.40
C THR A 2 -8.18 -6.20 18.07
N ALA A 3 -7.01 -5.54 18.12
CA ALA A 3 -6.80 -4.39 19.00
C ALA A 3 -7.85 -3.24 18.84
N PRO A 4 -8.20 -2.76 17.63
CA PRO A 4 -9.24 -1.72 17.49
C PRO A 4 -10.63 -2.17 17.94
N LEU A 5 -11.00 -3.42 17.63
CA LEU A 5 -12.29 -3.99 18.06
C LEU A 5 -12.36 -4.11 19.58
N ALA A 6 -11.25 -4.42 20.26
CA ALA A 6 -11.18 -4.48 21.71
C ALA A 6 -11.39 -3.09 22.36
N VAL A 7 -10.81 -2.04 21.77
CA VAL A 7 -11.01 -0.65 22.23
C VAL A 7 -12.47 -0.24 22.08
N MET A 8 -13.08 -0.52 20.91
CA MET A 8 -14.50 -0.23 20.69
C MET A 8 -15.41 -1.02 21.64
N GLN A 9 -15.12 -2.30 21.87
CA GLN A 9 -15.89 -3.12 22.81
C GLN A 9 -15.80 -2.56 24.23
N ALA A 10 -14.61 -2.18 24.70
CA ALA A 10 -14.46 -1.58 26.03
C ALA A 10 -15.23 -0.26 26.18
N SER A 11 -15.20 0.59 25.15
CA SER A 11 -16.02 1.80 25.11
C SER A 11 -17.51 1.47 25.15
N ARG A 12 -17.95 0.42 24.45
CA ARG A 12 -19.36 -0.01 24.45
C ARG A 12 -19.80 -0.55 25.80
N ASP A 13 -18.98 -1.37 26.44
CA ASP A 13 -19.26 -1.96 27.76
C ASP A 13 -19.39 -0.88 28.85
N ALA A 14 -18.69 0.25 28.67
CA ALA A 14 -18.82 1.44 29.52
C ALA A 14 -20.07 2.31 29.21
N GLY A 15 -20.94 1.87 28.30
CA GLY A 15 -22.13 2.62 27.88
C GLY A 15 -21.87 3.67 26.78
N GLY A 16 -20.70 3.65 26.15
CA GLY A 16 -20.34 4.56 25.07
C GLY A 16 -21.12 4.32 23.78
N ASP A 17 -21.35 5.41 23.06
CA ASP A 17 -21.91 5.43 21.71
C ASP A 17 -20.80 5.41 20.64
N LEU A 18 -21.19 5.58 19.37
CA LEU A 18 -20.26 5.57 18.24
C LEU A 18 -19.20 6.69 18.34
N SER A 19 -19.58 7.85 18.88
CA SER A 19 -18.67 8.99 19.09
C SER A 19 -17.65 8.70 20.19
N ALA A 20 -18.10 8.08 21.29
CA ALA A 20 -17.21 7.60 22.35
C ALA A 20 -16.22 6.55 21.83
N MET A 21 -16.67 5.62 20.97
CA MET A 21 -15.80 4.64 20.33
C MET A 21 -14.75 5.31 19.42
N SER A 22 -15.16 6.29 18.62
CA SER A 22 -14.25 7.08 17.76
C SER A 22 -13.18 7.81 18.59
N THR A 23 -13.61 8.43 19.69
CA THR A 23 -12.72 9.10 20.65
C THR A 23 -11.74 8.11 21.28
N ALA A 24 -12.23 6.94 21.68
CA ALA A 24 -11.40 5.89 22.30
C ALA A 24 -10.36 5.33 21.31
N LEU A 25 -10.73 5.13 20.05
CA LEU A 25 -9.78 4.71 19.00
C LEU A 25 -8.71 5.76 18.75
N THR A 26 -9.10 7.03 18.64
CA THR A 26 -8.16 8.15 18.47
C THR A 26 -7.19 8.24 19.66
N ALA A 27 -7.71 8.10 20.90
CA ALA A 27 -6.89 8.07 22.11
C ALA A 27 -5.95 6.86 22.18
N ALA A 28 -6.32 5.75 21.55
CA ALA A 28 -5.49 4.55 21.41
C ALA A 28 -4.48 4.63 20.24
N GLY A 29 -4.45 5.76 19.51
CA GLY A 29 -3.51 6.00 18.41
C GLY A 29 -3.98 5.50 17.04
N TYR A 30 -5.25 5.13 16.88
CA TYR A 30 -5.82 4.76 15.60
C TYR A 30 -6.48 5.96 14.93
N GLU A 31 -6.13 6.24 13.67
CA GLU A 31 -6.86 7.24 12.88
C GLU A 31 -8.25 6.71 12.53
N VAL A 32 -9.27 7.48 12.90
CA VAL A 32 -10.63 7.35 12.37
C VAL A 32 -10.74 8.30 11.18
N PHE A 33 -10.66 7.76 9.97
CA PHE A 33 -10.72 8.52 8.73
C PHE A 33 -12.10 9.15 8.52
N SER A 34 -13.14 8.38 8.84
CA SER A 34 -14.53 8.77 8.67
C SER A 34 -15.42 8.05 9.69
N THR A 35 -16.58 8.64 9.95
CA THR A 35 -17.63 8.06 10.80
C THR A 35 -18.94 8.11 10.05
N ASP A 36 -19.50 6.94 9.76
CA ASP A 36 -20.83 6.80 9.16
C ASP A 36 -21.84 6.47 10.26
N THR A 37 -22.58 7.50 10.68
CA THR A 37 -23.62 7.38 11.70
C THR A 37 -24.88 6.66 11.20
N SER A 38 -25.10 6.60 9.88
CA SER A 38 -26.27 5.92 9.31
C SER A 38 -26.13 4.40 9.44
N ASN A 39 -24.91 3.90 9.25
CA ASN A 39 -24.59 2.48 9.34
C ASN A 39 -23.88 2.07 10.64
N SER A 40 -23.71 3.00 11.59
CA SER A 40 -22.96 2.78 12.83
C SER A 40 -21.54 2.24 12.59
N GLN A 41 -20.82 2.85 11.64
CA GLN A 41 -19.51 2.42 11.19
C GLN A 41 -18.44 3.47 11.51
N LEU A 42 -17.26 2.98 11.93
CA LEU A 42 -16.03 3.75 12.03
C LEU A 42 -15.07 3.24 10.96
N GLU A 43 -14.59 4.14 10.11
CA GLU A 43 -13.68 3.82 9.02
C GLU A 43 -12.25 4.12 9.48
N LEU A 44 -11.41 3.08 9.50
CA LEU A 44 -10.01 3.18 9.86
C LEU A 44 -9.15 3.14 8.60
N SER A 45 -8.08 3.93 8.61
CA SER A 45 -7.10 3.92 7.53
C SER A 45 -6.14 2.76 7.65
N ALA A 46 -5.98 2.00 6.57
CA ALA A 46 -5.04 0.91 6.46
C ALA A 46 -4.29 0.98 5.13
N CYS A 47 -3.03 0.57 5.14
CA CYS A 47 -2.23 0.44 3.92
C CYS A 47 -1.26 -0.74 4.04
N ALA A 48 -0.76 -1.21 2.89
CA ALA A 48 0.23 -2.28 2.82
C ALA A 48 1.63 -1.67 2.78
N THR A 49 2.51 -2.13 3.68
CA THR A 49 3.95 -1.83 3.61
C THR A 49 4.57 -2.42 2.34
N SER A 50 5.78 -2.00 1.99
CA SER A 50 6.58 -2.58 0.89
C SER A 50 6.82 -4.09 1.00
N SER A 51 6.69 -4.66 2.21
CA SER A 51 6.76 -6.10 2.45
C SER A 51 5.44 -6.86 2.22
N GLY A 52 4.38 -6.16 1.80
CA GLY A 52 3.02 -6.70 1.67
C GLY A 52 2.25 -6.84 2.99
N LYS A 53 2.86 -6.45 4.12
CA LYS A 53 2.19 -6.45 5.43
C LYS A 53 1.21 -5.29 5.55
N TRP A 54 -0.04 -5.57 5.88
CA TRP A 54 -1.07 -4.56 6.17
C TRP A 54 -0.90 -3.98 7.57
N VAL A 55 -1.03 -2.65 7.66
CA VAL A 55 -0.96 -1.89 8.91
C VAL A 55 -2.07 -0.84 8.96
N LEU A 56 -2.49 -0.50 10.17
CA LEU A 56 -3.28 0.71 10.41
C LEU A 56 -2.32 1.88 10.59
N SER A 57 -2.57 2.97 9.87
CA SER A 57 -1.73 4.16 9.89
C SER A 57 -2.59 5.37 9.51
N PRO A 58 -2.29 6.58 10.00
CA PRO A 58 -2.91 7.78 9.46
C PRO A 58 -2.67 7.92 7.95
N VAL A 59 -3.63 8.43 7.18
CA VAL A 59 -3.46 8.65 5.73
C VAL A 59 -2.25 9.54 5.44
N ALA A 60 -2.02 10.54 6.30
CA ALA A 60 -0.88 11.45 6.19
C ALA A 60 0.48 10.73 6.24
N ASP A 61 0.54 9.57 6.88
CA ASP A 61 1.76 8.76 7.05
C ASP A 61 1.88 7.65 6.00
N PHE A 62 0.91 7.46 5.12
CA PHE A 62 0.96 6.40 4.11
C PHE A 62 2.21 6.49 3.24
N GLY A 63 2.66 7.71 2.91
CA GLY A 63 3.87 7.93 2.12
C GLY A 63 5.11 7.30 2.76
N SER A 64 5.28 7.45 4.07
CA SER A 64 6.45 6.95 4.80
C SER A 64 6.28 5.50 5.27
N VAL A 65 5.07 5.08 5.61
CA VAL A 65 4.76 3.75 6.18
C VAL A 65 4.56 2.70 5.10
N CYS A 66 3.86 3.08 4.04
CA CYS A 66 3.44 2.17 2.98
C CYS A 66 4.20 2.36 1.67
N GLY A 67 5.18 3.26 1.68
CA GLY A 67 6.01 3.53 0.51
C GLY A 67 5.16 4.19 -0.56
N GLY A 68 4.74 5.43 -0.29
CA GLY A 68 4.11 6.32 -1.27
C GLY A 68 5.04 6.50 -2.45
N SER A 69 4.92 5.58 -3.38
CA SER A 69 5.49 5.57 -4.70
C SER A 69 4.45 4.75 -5.43
N ASP A 70 3.64 5.47 -6.19
CA ASP A 70 2.80 4.89 -7.23
C ASP A 70 3.53 3.67 -7.79
N SER A 71 2.87 2.52 -7.76
CA SER A 71 3.34 1.32 -8.42
C SER A 71 3.54 1.63 -9.90
N THR A 72 4.70 2.17 -10.27
CA THR A 72 5.40 1.67 -11.44
C THR A 72 5.63 0.22 -11.10
N ASP A 73 4.78 -0.64 -11.65
CA ASP A 73 4.92 -2.08 -11.65
C ASP A 73 6.38 -2.47 -11.93
N ASP A 74 7.15 -2.62 -10.87
CA ASP A 74 8.43 -3.32 -10.86
C ASP A 74 8.16 -4.80 -10.63
N SER A 75 7.25 -5.33 -11.44
CA SER A 75 7.14 -6.76 -11.61
C SER A 75 8.16 -7.12 -12.69
N SER A 76 9.37 -7.44 -12.23
CA SER A 76 10.55 -7.95 -12.96
C SER A 76 11.51 -6.91 -13.56
N ALA A 77 12.18 -6.08 -12.74
CA ALA A 77 13.36 -5.28 -13.13
C ALA A 77 14.62 -6.10 -13.50
N SER A 78 14.48 -7.28 -14.09
CA SER A 78 15.60 -7.96 -14.73
C SER A 78 15.22 -8.66 -16.02
N CYS A 79 16.07 -8.54 -17.04
CA CYS A 79 15.94 -9.33 -18.25
C CYS A 79 16.54 -10.71 -18.02
N VAL A 80 15.73 -11.76 -18.17
CA VAL A 80 16.17 -13.15 -18.08
C VAL A 80 15.92 -13.80 -19.43
N ALA A 81 16.87 -14.63 -19.88
CA ALA A 81 16.74 -15.40 -21.12
C ALA A 81 15.38 -16.14 -21.19
N ASP A 82 14.77 -16.12 -22.37
CA ASP A 82 13.45 -16.72 -22.67
C ASP A 82 12.28 -16.20 -21.82
N THR A 83 12.46 -15.10 -21.09
CA THR A 83 11.41 -14.45 -20.30
C THR A 83 11.18 -13.02 -20.78
N HIS A 84 9.96 -12.56 -20.63
CA HIS A 84 9.59 -11.22 -21.01
C HIS A 84 10.09 -10.20 -19.98
N GLY A 85 10.86 -9.22 -20.44
CA GLY A 85 11.37 -8.14 -19.60
C GLY A 85 10.29 -7.10 -19.25
N PRO A 86 10.66 -6.10 -18.44
CA PRO A 86 9.77 -4.99 -18.09
C PRO A 86 9.42 -4.15 -19.31
N ALA A 87 8.31 -3.41 -19.23
CA ALA A 87 7.83 -2.58 -20.33
C ALA A 87 8.80 -1.42 -20.62
N CYS A 88 8.99 -1.09 -21.90
CA CYS A 88 9.84 0.00 -22.36
C CYS A 88 9.23 0.76 -23.54
N THR A 89 9.56 2.04 -23.63
CA THR A 89 9.30 2.90 -24.80
C THR A 89 10.59 3.21 -25.57
N SER A 90 11.74 3.21 -24.89
CA SER A 90 13.05 3.47 -25.45
C SER A 90 14.15 2.68 -24.75
N ASP A 91 15.35 2.61 -25.34
CA ASP A 91 16.49 1.91 -24.72
C ASP A 91 16.88 2.49 -23.35
N ALA A 92 16.65 3.79 -23.14
CA ALA A 92 16.94 4.47 -21.88
C ALA A 92 16.19 3.83 -20.70
N ASP A 93 14.96 3.36 -20.93
CA ASP A 93 14.11 2.73 -19.91
C ASP A 93 14.69 1.41 -19.40
N CYS A 94 15.55 0.77 -20.20
CA CYS A 94 16.16 -0.52 -19.88
C CYS A 94 17.56 -0.39 -19.25
N THR A 95 18.20 0.78 -19.34
CA THR A 95 19.58 0.97 -18.86
C THR A 95 19.73 0.94 -17.34
N SER A 96 18.67 1.28 -16.61
CA SER A 96 18.61 1.18 -15.14
C SER A 96 18.08 -0.17 -14.65
N VAL A 97 17.76 -1.08 -15.57
CA VAL A 97 17.18 -2.39 -15.28
C VAL A 97 18.29 -3.44 -15.30
N THR A 98 18.32 -4.31 -14.28
CA THR A 98 19.40 -5.28 -14.11
C THR A 98 19.39 -6.29 -15.27
N ASP A 99 20.54 -6.61 -15.84
CA ASP A 99 20.69 -7.57 -16.96
C ASP A 99 19.94 -7.21 -18.27
N CYS A 100 19.33 -6.02 -18.35
CA CYS A 100 18.75 -5.51 -19.60
C CYS A 100 19.73 -4.60 -20.33
N VAL A 101 19.75 -4.71 -21.66
CA VAL A 101 20.67 -3.90 -22.50
C VAL A 101 19.95 -2.90 -23.38
N ARG A 102 18.67 -3.14 -23.73
CA ARG A 102 17.89 -2.26 -24.63
C ARG A 102 16.39 -2.61 -24.66
N CYS A 103 15.62 -1.77 -25.33
CA CYS A 103 14.23 -2.04 -25.67
C CYS A 103 14.16 -2.93 -26.92
N ALA A 104 13.41 -4.04 -26.86
CA ALA A 104 13.33 -5.01 -27.95
C ALA A 104 12.49 -4.50 -29.15
N GLY A 105 11.85 -3.33 -29.03
CA GLY A 105 10.89 -2.81 -30.01
C GLY A 105 9.52 -3.49 -29.96
N SER A 106 9.36 -4.54 -29.15
CA SER A 106 8.09 -5.18 -28.81
C SER A 106 7.32 -4.45 -27.70
N GLY A 107 7.90 -3.39 -27.15
CA GLY A 107 7.41 -2.70 -25.95
C GLY A 107 8.01 -3.24 -24.65
N TYR A 108 9.03 -4.10 -24.71
CA TYR A 108 9.65 -4.74 -23.54
C TYR A 108 11.17 -4.82 -23.63
N CYS A 109 11.85 -4.71 -22.48
CA CYS A 109 13.31 -4.78 -22.38
C CYS A 109 13.83 -6.20 -22.67
N THR A 110 15.09 -6.28 -23.14
CA THR A 110 15.78 -7.55 -23.42
C THR A 110 17.25 -7.51 -23.00
N ASP A 111 17.83 -8.68 -22.72
CA ASP A 111 19.25 -8.94 -22.49
C ASP A 111 20.05 -9.18 -23.79
N VAL A 112 19.38 -9.24 -24.96
CA VAL A 112 20.00 -9.55 -26.26
C VAL A 112 20.59 -8.29 -26.93
N PRO A 113 21.93 -8.23 -27.15
CA PRO A 113 22.57 -7.13 -27.90
C PRO A 113 22.16 -7.08 -29.38
N LEU A 114 22.44 -5.97 -30.06
CA LEU A 114 22.29 -5.80 -31.52
C LEU A 114 23.37 -6.54 -32.31
#